data_AF-A0A929NLK5-F1
#
_entry.id   AF-A0A929NLK5-F1
#
_cell.length_a   1.000
_cell.length_b   1.000
_cell.length_c   1.000
_cell.angle_alpha   90.00
_cell.angle_beta   90.00
_cell.angle_gamma   90.00
#
_symmetry.space_group_name_H-M   'P 1'
#
loop_
_entity.id
_entity.type
_entity.pdbx_description
1 polymer ?
#
loop_
_entity_poly.entity_id
_entity_poly.type
_entity_poly.pdbx_seq_one_letter_code
_entity_poly.pdbx_strand_id
1 'polypeptide(L)'
;MQRFKKYVGREVSLANVKDSAGLNAFGMTCRYLPDPPEDYDEFEFVTDFGGGKQNLGFMVTIELMKIKKLLFGMISAEDPDAVRPLTEVEMEELLNARGDELVRFVEYITV
;
A
#
# COMPACT_ATOMS: atom_id res chain seq x y z
N MET A 1 -2.81 11.73 -6.24
CA MET A 1 -4.01 10.86 -6.14
C MET A 1 -4.62 10.43 -7.49
N GLN A 2 -4.73 11.29 -8.51
CA GLN A 2 -5.37 10.91 -9.79
C GLN A 2 -4.77 9.65 -10.45
N ARG A 3 -3.44 9.46 -10.36
CA ARG A 3 -2.74 8.31 -10.93
C ARG A 3 -3.22 6.94 -10.42
N PHE A 4 -3.77 6.87 -9.21
CA PHE A 4 -4.26 5.62 -8.61
C PHE A 4 -5.78 5.43 -8.73
N LYS A 5 -6.52 6.46 -9.17
CA LYS A 5 -7.98 6.43 -9.22
C LYS A 5 -8.52 5.28 -10.09
N LYS A 6 -7.78 4.90 -11.14
CA LYS A 6 -8.13 3.80 -12.05
C LYS A 6 -8.12 2.40 -11.43
N TYR A 7 -7.55 2.25 -10.22
CA TYR A 7 -7.50 0.97 -9.50
C TYR A 7 -8.65 0.82 -8.50
N VAL A 8 -9.32 1.91 -8.12
CA VAL A 8 -10.52 1.83 -7.27
C VAL A 8 -11.59 1.01 -8.01
N GLY A 9 -12.11 -0.01 -7.36
CA GLY A 9 -13.07 -0.97 -7.90
C GLY A 9 -12.45 -2.17 -8.61
N ARG A 10 -11.12 -2.19 -8.81
CA ARG A 10 -10.43 -3.40 -9.32
C ARG A 10 -10.34 -4.46 -8.24
N GLU A 11 -10.37 -5.69 -8.67
CA GLU A 11 -10.24 -6.85 -7.80
C GLU A 11 -8.76 -7.06 -7.43
N VAL A 12 -8.53 -7.52 -6.21
CA VAL A 12 -7.20 -7.79 -5.68
C VAL A 12 -6.84 -9.26 -5.91
N SER A 13 -5.64 -9.51 -6.42
CA SER A 13 -5.07 -10.85 -6.53
C SER A 13 -4.49 -11.27 -5.18
N LEU A 14 -5.20 -12.13 -4.44
CA LEU A 14 -4.66 -12.69 -3.19
C LEU A 14 -3.40 -13.52 -3.41
N ALA A 15 -3.27 -14.17 -4.57
CA ALA A 15 -2.05 -14.88 -4.91
C ALA A 15 -0.83 -13.95 -4.94
N ASN A 16 -0.99 -12.77 -5.55
CA ASN A 16 0.09 -11.78 -5.65
C ASN A 16 0.32 -11.04 -4.33
N VAL A 17 -0.74 -10.76 -3.57
CA VAL A 17 -0.62 -10.17 -2.23
C VAL A 17 0.09 -11.11 -1.24
N LYS A 18 -0.03 -12.43 -1.42
CA LYS A 18 0.69 -13.44 -0.61
C LYS A 18 2.11 -13.75 -1.13
N ASP A 19 2.48 -13.30 -2.33
CA ASP A 19 3.80 -13.54 -2.93
C ASP A 19 4.85 -12.55 -2.38
N SER A 20 5.42 -12.89 -1.23
CA SER A 20 6.46 -12.08 -0.59
C SER A 20 7.65 -11.74 -1.50
N ALA A 21 8.05 -12.65 -2.40
CA ALA A 21 9.16 -12.40 -3.32
C ALA A 21 8.76 -11.37 -4.40
N GLY A 22 7.54 -11.49 -4.92
CA GLY A 22 6.94 -10.53 -5.83
C GLY A 22 6.82 -9.14 -5.21
N LEU A 23 6.28 -9.03 -3.98
CA LEU A 23 6.16 -7.75 -3.27
C LEU A 23 7.55 -7.09 -3.04
N ASN A 24 8.54 -7.89 -2.61
CA ASN A 24 9.89 -7.40 -2.36
C ASN A 24 10.58 -6.85 -3.62
N ALA A 25 10.24 -7.37 -4.81
CA ALA A 25 10.74 -6.82 -6.07
C ALA A 25 10.27 -5.37 -6.34
N PHE A 26 9.20 -4.95 -5.66
CA PHE A 26 8.71 -3.56 -5.66
C PHE A 26 9.13 -2.76 -4.42
N GLY A 27 10.01 -3.30 -3.56
CA GLY A 27 10.40 -2.66 -2.30
C GLY A 27 9.26 -2.60 -1.27
N MET A 28 8.31 -3.54 -1.36
CA MET A 28 7.15 -3.65 -0.48
C MET A 28 7.23 -4.91 0.36
N THR A 29 6.85 -4.80 1.63
CA THR A 29 6.69 -5.95 2.53
C THR A 29 5.27 -5.93 3.08
N CYS A 30 4.57 -7.07 3.02
CA CYS A 30 3.25 -7.18 3.66
C CYS A 30 3.43 -7.23 5.17
N ARG A 31 2.73 -6.33 5.88
CA ARG A 31 2.70 -6.24 7.34
C ARG A 31 1.46 -6.91 7.91
N TYR A 32 0.31 -6.71 7.26
CA TYR A 32 -0.97 -7.24 7.70
C TYR A 32 -1.81 -7.68 6.50
N LEU A 33 -2.30 -8.92 6.58
CA LEU A 33 -3.17 -9.54 5.61
C LEU A 33 -4.08 -10.53 6.35
N PRO A 34 -5.37 -10.23 6.52
CA PRO A 34 -6.36 -11.19 6.98
C PRO A 34 -6.39 -12.44 6.08
N ASP A 35 -6.50 -13.63 6.67
CA ASP A 35 -6.58 -14.89 5.93
C ASP A 35 -7.61 -15.85 6.55
N PRO A 36 -8.79 -16.03 5.94
CA PRO A 36 -9.26 -15.35 4.72
C PRO A 36 -9.63 -13.87 5.00
N PRO A 37 -9.58 -12.99 3.98
CA PRO A 37 -10.18 -11.67 4.08
C PRO A 37 -11.71 -11.75 4.21
N GLU A 38 -12.26 -10.87 5.04
CA GLU A 38 -13.68 -10.59 5.13
C GLU A 38 -14.16 -9.69 3.98
N ASP A 39 -15.47 -9.46 3.93
CA ASP A 39 -16.11 -8.61 2.92
C ASP A 39 -15.62 -7.16 2.97
N TYR A 40 -15.10 -6.69 4.11
CA TYR A 40 -14.49 -5.37 4.24
C TYR A 40 -13.26 -5.47 5.13
N ASP A 41 -12.09 -5.21 4.57
CA ASP A 41 -10.82 -5.40 5.25
C ASP A 41 -9.77 -4.41 4.76
N GLU A 42 -8.66 -4.33 5.50
CA GLU A 42 -7.50 -3.54 5.12
C GLU A 42 -6.25 -4.41 5.01
N PHE A 43 -5.52 -4.26 3.90
CA PHE A 43 -4.21 -4.86 3.71
C PHE A 43 -3.15 -3.81 3.94
N GLU A 44 -2.16 -4.12 4.78
CA GLU A 44 -1.08 -3.19 5.09
C GLU A 44 0.24 -3.67 4.52
N PHE A 45 0.94 -2.73 3.88
CA PHE A 45 2.27 -2.90 3.36
C PHE A 45 3.19 -1.83 3.96
N VAL A 46 4.47 -2.16 4.08
CA VAL A 46 5.52 -1.22 4.49
C VAL A 46 6.60 -1.16 3.42
N THR A 47 7.26 0.00 3.32
CA THR A 47 8.35 0.24 2.37
C THR A 47 9.42 1.15 2.95
N ASP A 48 10.65 0.99 2.47
CA ASP A 48 11.82 1.78 2.84
C ASP A 48 11.98 3.06 1.99
N PHE A 49 11.05 3.32 1.08
CA PHE A 49 11.08 4.45 0.14
C PHE A 49 11.22 5.83 0.80
N GLY A 50 10.94 5.95 2.10
CA GLY A 50 11.17 7.17 2.87
C GLY A 50 12.62 7.38 3.38
N GLY A 51 13.61 6.65 2.83
CA GLY A 51 15.03 6.89 3.12
C GLY A 51 15.51 6.33 4.46
N GLY A 52 14.99 5.16 4.88
CA GLY A 52 15.44 4.41 6.05
C GLY A 52 15.13 5.01 7.43
N LYS A 53 14.66 6.28 7.49
CA LYS A 53 14.22 6.96 8.72
C LYS A 53 12.71 7.06 8.86
N GLN A 54 11.98 6.63 7.84
CA GLN A 54 10.54 6.80 7.72
C GLN A 54 9.90 5.44 7.49
N ASN A 55 9.08 4.98 8.45
CA ASN A 55 8.26 3.79 8.28
C ASN A 55 7.04 4.16 7.45
N LEU A 56 7.19 4.16 6.13
CA LEU A 56 6.10 4.45 5.22
C LEU A 56 5.20 3.22 5.11
N GLY A 57 3.94 3.39 5.49
CA GLY A 57 2.87 2.42 5.30
C GLY A 57 2.05 2.72 4.06
N PHE A 58 1.64 1.65 3.37
CA PHE A 58 0.67 1.69 2.29
C PHE A 58 -0.50 0.77 2.65
N MET A 59 -1.67 1.36 2.87
CA MET A 59 -2.89 0.67 3.24
C MET A 59 -3.83 0.57 2.04
N VAL A 60 -4.33 -0.64 1.80
CA VAL A 60 -5.28 -0.96 0.74
C VAL A 60 -6.56 -1.46 1.40
N THR A 61 -7.55 -0.59 1.49
CA THR A 61 -8.88 -0.98 1.97
C THR A 61 -9.63 -1.67 0.83
N ILE A 62 -10.17 -2.85 1.09
CA ILE A 62 -10.97 -3.63 0.16
C ILE A 62 -12.42 -3.74 0.63
N GLU A 63 -13.33 -3.93 -0.33
CA GLU A 63 -14.68 -4.43 -0.08
C GLU A 63 -15.02 -5.45 -1.16
N LEU A 64 -15.48 -6.64 -0.79
CA LEU A 64 -15.74 -7.77 -1.69
C LEU A 64 -14.56 -8.01 -2.63
N MET A 65 -13.36 -8.07 -2.05
CA MET A 65 -12.07 -8.22 -2.74
C MET A 65 -11.72 -7.11 -3.73
N LYS A 66 -12.45 -5.99 -3.75
CA LYS A 66 -12.18 -4.84 -4.64
C LYS A 66 -11.62 -3.66 -3.88
N ILE A 67 -10.64 -2.98 -4.46
CA ILE A 67 -10.05 -1.78 -3.84
C ILE A 67 -11.11 -0.70 -3.66
N LYS A 68 -11.30 -0.25 -2.43
CA LYS A 68 -12.11 0.94 -2.10
C LYS A 68 -11.28 2.17 -1.89
N LYS A 69 -10.14 2.03 -1.23
CA LYS A 69 -9.29 3.14 -0.86
C LYS A 69 -7.83 2.70 -0.82
N LEU A 70 -6.98 3.65 -1.20
CA LEU A 70 -5.53 3.54 -1.09
C LEU A 70 -5.06 4.72 -0.23
N LEU A 71 -4.27 4.44 0.81
CA LEU A 71 -3.76 5.45 1.73
C LEU A 71 -2.25 5.22 1.95
N PHE A 72 -1.48 6.31 1.84
CA PHE A 72 -0.11 6.33 2.35
C PHE A 72 -0.08 7.05 3.69
N GLY A 73 0.65 6.49 4.64
CA GLY A 73 0.77 7.07 5.97
C GLY A 73 2.13 6.76 6.59
N MET A 74 2.53 7.61 7.53
CA MET A 74 3.69 7.36 8.38
C MET A 74 3.27 6.53 9.57
N ILE A 75 3.87 5.36 9.72
CA ILE A 75 3.74 4.49 10.89
C ILE A 75 4.73 5.01 11.95
N SER A 76 4.26 5.21 13.18
CA SER A 76 5.14 5.61 14.28
C SER A 76 6.11 4.46 14.62
N ALA A 77 7.36 4.82 14.89
CA ALA A 77 8.38 3.86 15.35
C ALA A 77 8.18 3.46 16.82
N GLU A 78 7.54 4.33 17.61
CA GLU A 78 7.27 4.12 19.04
C GLU A 78 5.94 3.37 19.26
N ASP A 79 4.97 3.58 18.36
CA ASP A 79 3.66 2.94 18.37
C ASP A 79 3.28 2.52 16.94
N PRO A 80 3.52 1.25 16.57
CA PRO A 80 3.25 0.78 15.21
C PRO A 80 1.78 0.86 14.77
N ASP A 81 0.84 1.01 15.70
CA ASP A 81 -0.60 1.13 15.39
C ASP A 81 -0.98 2.60 15.16
N ALA A 82 -0.14 3.54 15.58
CA ALA A 82 -0.30 4.96 15.29
C ALA A 82 0.17 5.27 13.85
N VAL A 83 -0.81 5.48 12.96
CA VAL A 83 -0.57 5.92 11.59
C VAL A 83 -1.06 7.36 11.41
N ARG A 84 -0.16 8.25 10.96
CA ARG A 84 -0.57 9.57 10.46
C ARG A 84 -0.63 9.60 8.93
N PRO A 85 -1.58 10.30 8.32
CA PRO A 85 -1.52 10.55 6.89
C PRO A 85 -0.26 11.35 6.54
N LEU A 86 0.24 11.15 5.32
CA LEU A 86 1.22 12.06 4.74
C LEU A 86 0.63 13.46 4.59
N THR A 87 1.45 14.47 4.82
CA THR A 87 1.14 15.83 4.37
C THR A 87 1.14 15.90 2.84
N GLU A 88 0.55 16.96 2.29
CA GLU A 88 0.52 17.15 0.84
C GLU A 88 1.92 17.20 0.21
N VAL A 89 2.86 17.87 0.89
CA VAL A 89 4.27 17.96 0.45
C VAL A 89 4.95 16.59 0.48
N GLU A 90 4.83 15.84 1.57
CA GLU A 90 5.40 14.48 1.67
C GLU A 90 4.84 13.53 0.62
N MET A 91 3.54 13.64 0.34
CA MET A 91 2.90 12.86 -0.72
C MET A 91 3.45 13.26 -2.10
N GLU A 92 3.58 14.56 -2.39
CA GLU A 92 4.11 15.02 -3.67
C GLU A 92 5.56 14.56 -3.88
N GLU A 93 6.41 14.68 -2.87
CA GLU A 93 7.80 14.20 -2.90
C GLU A 93 7.87 12.68 -3.14
N LEU A 94 7.08 11.89 -2.42
CA LEU A 94 7.00 10.44 -2.61
C LEU A 94 6.59 10.09 -4.05
N LEU A 95 5.56 10.75 -4.57
CA LEU A 95 5.04 10.44 -5.90
C LEU A 95 5.96 10.89 -7.03
N ASN A 96 6.72 11.97 -6.84
CA ASN A 96 7.74 12.41 -7.79
C ASN A 96 8.96 11.47 -7.80
N ALA A 97 9.33 10.92 -6.64
CA ALA A 97 10.49 10.05 -6.52
C ALA A 97 10.20 8.58 -6.89
N ARG A 98 9.04 8.05 -6.50
CA ARG A 98 8.73 6.59 -6.53
C ARG A 98 7.36 6.26 -7.09
N GLY A 99 6.65 7.23 -7.67
CA GLY A 99 5.27 7.03 -8.06
C GLY A 99 5.08 5.93 -9.11
N ASP A 100 6.03 5.73 -10.02
CA ASP A 100 5.92 4.72 -11.09
C ASP A 100 6.13 3.30 -10.54
N GLU A 101 7.03 3.12 -9.58
CA GLU A 101 7.17 1.90 -8.77
C GLU A 101 5.88 1.59 -8.02
N LEU A 102 5.29 2.59 -7.35
CA LEU A 102 4.03 2.44 -6.62
C LEU A 102 2.87 2.06 -7.56
N VAL A 103 2.82 2.63 -8.76
CA VAL A 103 1.82 2.28 -9.78
C VAL A 103 1.98 0.83 -10.23
N ARG A 104 3.21 0.40 -10.51
CA ARG A 104 3.49 -0.99 -10.90
C ARG A 104 3.18 -1.98 -9.78
N PHE A 105 3.42 -1.60 -8.53
CA PHE A 105 3.01 -2.39 -7.38
C PHE A 105 1.50 -2.58 -7.33
N VAL A 106 0.72 -1.50 -7.48
CA VAL A 106 -0.76 -1.60 -7.50
C VAL A 106 -1.24 -2.42 -8.69
N GLU A 107 -0.59 -2.30 -9.86
CA GLU A 107 -0.88 -3.16 -11.02
C GLU A 107 -0.60 -4.63 -10.74
N TYR A 108 0.48 -4.94 -10.04
CA TYR A 108 0.83 -6.30 -9.68
C TYR A 108 -0.19 -6.92 -8.72
N ILE A 109 -0.67 -6.19 -7.71
CA ILE A 109 -1.64 -6.73 -6.75
C ILE A 109 -3.09 -6.72 -7.24
N THR A 110 -3.38 -6.20 -8.44
CA THR A 110 -4.75 -6.12 -9.00
C THR A 110 -4.92 -6.99 -10.24
N VAL A 111 -6.18 -7.34 -10.55
CA VAL A 111 -6.59 -8.02 -11.79
C VAL A 111 -7.59 -7.19 -12.60
#